data_AF-A0A4V1ULJ5-F1
#
_entry.id   AF-A0A4V1ULJ5-F1
#
_cell.length_a   1.000
_cell.length_b   1.000
_cell.length_c   1.000
_cell.angle_alpha   90.00
_cell.angle_beta   90.00
_cell.angle_gamma   90.00
#
_symmetry.space_group_name_H-M   'P 1'
#
loop_
_entity.id
_entity.type
_entity.pdbx_description
1 polymer ?
#
loop_
_entity_poly.entity_id
_entity_poly.type
_entity_poly.pdbx_seq_one_letter_code
_entity_poly.pdbx_strand_id
1 'polypeptide(L)'
;MLAEPLSPSLQKLRLDDGRPVEWAVSKGYVDYAAAEAFMEARVAAIATGEAQEMVWLLEHPPLYTAGVSAKDEDLLDAGRLPVHRTGRGGQFTYHGPGQRVAYVMLDLNRRGKDVRCFV
;
A
#
# COMPACT_ATOMS: atom_id res chain seq x y z
N MET A 1 9.19 15.97 -18.80
CA MET A 1 8.09 16.49 -17.97
C MET A 1 6.80 16.17 -18.70
N LEU A 2 5.93 15.33 -18.13
CA LEU A 2 4.59 15.17 -18.70
C LEU A 2 3.77 16.38 -18.24
N ALA A 3 3.56 17.33 -19.14
CA ALA A 3 2.78 18.54 -18.90
C ALA A 3 1.26 18.27 -18.92
N GLU A 4 0.84 17.06 -19.30
CA GLU A 4 -0.57 16.68 -19.34
C GLU A 4 -0.84 15.38 -18.58
N PRO A 5 -1.95 15.30 -17.83
CA PRO A 5 -2.36 14.08 -17.16
C PRO A 5 -2.75 13.01 -18.18
N LEU A 6 -2.26 11.78 -17.98
CA LEU A 6 -2.55 10.61 -18.84
C LEU A 6 -4.04 10.22 -18.91
N SER A 7 -4.90 10.84 -18.11
CA SER A 7 -6.35 10.63 -18.10
C SER A 7 -7.09 11.97 -18.03
N PRO A 8 -7.98 12.29 -19.00
CA PRO A 8 -8.70 13.57 -19.05
C PRO A 8 -9.69 13.83 -17.90
N SER A 9 -10.01 12.84 -17.07
CA SER A 9 -11.16 12.87 -16.16
C SER A 9 -10.83 12.50 -14.71
N LEU A 10 -9.75 13.05 -14.16
CA LEU A 10 -9.34 12.84 -12.76
C LEU A 10 -9.59 14.03 -11.81
N GLN A 11 -10.52 14.95 -12.14
CA GLN A 11 -10.88 16.05 -11.21
C GLN A 11 -11.28 15.52 -9.82
N LYS A 12 -12.06 14.43 -9.77
CA LYS A 12 -12.49 13.79 -8.52
C LYS A 12 -11.33 13.27 -7.66
N LEU A 13 -10.16 13.00 -8.26
CA LEU A 13 -8.98 12.50 -7.56
C LEU A 13 -7.94 13.59 -7.30
N ARG A 14 -8.21 14.86 -7.63
CA ARG A 14 -7.33 15.96 -7.25
C ARG A 14 -7.66 16.43 -5.84
N LEU A 15 -6.63 16.71 -5.05
CA LEU A 15 -6.81 17.43 -3.80
C LEU A 15 -6.88 18.93 -4.10
N ASP A 16 -7.81 19.61 -3.45
CA ASP A 16 -8.01 21.07 -3.60
C ASP A 16 -6.86 21.89 -3.00
N ASP A 17 -6.09 21.31 -2.08
CA ASP A 17 -4.96 21.99 -1.42
C ASP A 17 -3.66 21.95 -2.23
N GLY A 18 -3.66 21.27 -3.39
CA GLY A 18 -2.50 21.19 -4.28
C GLY A 18 -1.26 20.50 -3.70
N ARG A 19 -1.35 19.90 -2.50
CA ARG A 19 -0.20 19.22 -1.89
C ARG A 19 0.15 17.97 -2.70
N PRO A 20 1.42 17.76 -3.07
CA PRO A 20 1.82 16.59 -3.81
C PRO A 20 1.78 15.34 -2.93
N VAL A 21 1.61 14.18 -3.57
CA VAL A 21 1.84 12.88 -2.92
C VAL A 21 3.35 12.66 -2.80
N GLU A 22 3.82 12.34 -1.59
CA GLU A 22 5.23 12.06 -1.33
C GLU A 22 5.64 10.72 -1.94
N TRP A 23 6.85 10.65 -2.51
CA TRP A 23 7.43 9.41 -3.02
C TRP A 23 8.62 9.00 -2.18
N ALA A 24 8.58 7.79 -1.63
CA ALA A 24 9.67 7.22 -0.86
C ALA A 24 10.11 5.88 -1.44
N VAL A 25 11.41 5.57 -1.32
CA VAL A 25 11.98 4.29 -1.75
C VAL A 25 12.90 3.76 -0.67
N SER A 26 12.60 2.58 -0.13
CA SER A 26 13.50 1.90 0.79
C SER A 26 14.64 1.22 0.03
N LYS A 27 15.84 1.27 0.62
CA LYS A 27 16.99 0.50 0.15
C LYS A 27 17.03 -0.83 0.91
N GLY A 28 17.16 -1.95 0.19
CA GLY A 28 17.17 -3.28 0.79
C GLY A 28 15.80 -3.78 1.22
N TYR A 29 15.78 -4.85 2.00
CA TYR A 29 14.55 -5.47 2.48
C TYR A 29 14.01 -4.77 3.72
N VAL A 30 12.70 -4.59 3.75
CA VAL A 30 11.96 -4.06 4.88
C VAL A 30 11.21 -5.21 5.55
N ASP A 31 11.30 -5.32 6.87
CA ASP A 31 10.48 -6.26 7.63
C ASP A 31 8.99 -5.93 7.48
N TYR A 32 8.13 -6.95 7.38
CA TYR A 32 6.70 -6.73 7.14
C TYR A 32 6.01 -6.02 8.30
N ALA A 33 6.28 -6.42 9.54
CA ALA A 33 5.65 -5.81 10.71
C ALA A 33 6.13 -4.36 10.91
N ALA A 34 7.41 -4.08 10.62
CA ALA A 34 7.92 -2.71 10.62
C ALA A 34 7.28 -1.84 9.52
N ALA A 35 7.07 -2.40 8.32
CA ALA A 35 6.37 -1.70 7.25
C ALA A 35 4.91 -1.42 7.61
N GLU A 36 4.21 -2.40 8.18
CA GLU A 36 2.82 -2.26 8.62
C GLU A 36 2.68 -1.17 9.69
N ALA A 37 3.52 -1.19 10.73
CA ALA A 37 3.53 -0.17 11.77
C ALA A 37 3.80 1.25 11.21
N PHE A 38 4.74 1.36 10.25
CA PHE A 38 4.98 2.64 9.57
C PHE A 38 3.76 3.11 8.79
N MET A 39 3.11 2.22 8.04
CA MET A 39 1.91 2.54 7.27
C MET A 39 0.76 2.99 8.19
N GLU A 40 0.52 2.29 9.30
CA GLU A 40 -0.50 2.67 10.27
C GLU A 40 -0.26 4.07 10.85
N ALA A 41 0.98 4.34 11.28
CA ALA A 41 1.35 5.66 11.79
C ALA A 41 1.21 6.75 10.72
N ARG A 42 1.64 6.46 9.48
CA ARG A 42 1.53 7.41 8.37
C ARG A 42 0.08 7.70 8.00
N VAL A 43 -0.78 6.68 7.93
CA VAL A 43 -2.21 6.83 7.63
C VAL A 43 -2.92 7.62 8.74
N ALA A 44 -2.60 7.37 10.01
CA ALA A 44 -3.14 8.15 11.12
C ALA A 44 -2.76 9.64 11.00
N ALA A 45 -1.49 9.94 10.72
CA ALA A 45 -1.02 11.32 10.53
C ALA A 45 -1.60 11.98 9.26
N ILE A 46 -1.85 11.23 8.19
CA ILE A 46 -2.57 11.73 7.01
C ILE A 46 -4.01 12.13 7.40
N ALA A 47 -4.69 11.28 8.17
CA ALA A 47 -6.08 11.52 8.59
C ALA A 47 -6.24 12.76 9.49
N THR A 48 -5.23 13.08 10.30
CA THR A 48 -5.18 14.32 11.11
C THR A 48 -4.62 15.53 10.36
N GLY A 49 -4.11 15.33 9.14
CA GLY A 49 -3.51 16.38 8.31
C GLY A 49 -2.06 16.74 8.69
N GLU A 50 -1.46 16.00 9.63
CA GLU A 50 -0.08 16.16 10.12
C GLU A 50 0.97 15.59 9.16
N ALA A 51 0.59 14.71 8.25
CA ALA A 51 1.46 14.15 7.22
C ALA A 51 0.84 14.27 5.81
N GLN A 52 1.70 14.26 4.79
CA GLN A 52 1.28 14.21 3.39
C GLN A 52 0.86 12.78 2.99
N GLU A 53 0.08 12.63 1.93
CA GLU A 53 -0.12 11.31 1.33
C GLU A 53 1.21 10.75 0.80
N MET A 54 1.33 9.43 0.64
CA MET A 54 2.61 8.81 0.25
C MET A 54 2.42 7.59 -0.65
N VAL A 55 3.31 7.46 -1.63
CA VAL A 55 3.63 6.20 -2.31
C VAL A 55 5.00 5.73 -1.84
N TRP A 56 5.04 4.54 -1.25
CA TRP A 56 6.26 3.95 -0.72
C TRP A 56 6.62 2.67 -1.47
N LEU A 57 7.80 2.66 -2.08
CA LEU A 57 8.33 1.54 -2.85
C LEU A 57 9.37 0.77 -2.04
N LEU A 58 9.18 -0.53 -1.86
CA LEU A 58 10.08 -1.38 -1.08
C LEU A 58 10.10 -2.83 -1.59
N GLU A 59 10.93 -3.65 -0.95
CA GLU A 59 10.95 -5.11 -1.10
C GLU A 59 10.93 -5.74 0.29
N HIS A 60 10.31 -6.91 0.42
CA HIS A 60 10.28 -7.68 1.67
C HIS A 60 11.26 -8.86 1.60
N PRO A 61 11.73 -9.38 2.76
CA PRO A 61 12.27 -10.73 2.80
C PRO A 61 11.19 -11.76 2.39
N PRO A 62 11.55 -13.01 2.03
CA PRO A 62 10.58 -14.04 1.67
C PRO A 62 9.52 -14.26 2.75
N LEU A 63 8.25 -14.07 2.42
CA LEU A 63 7.11 -14.24 3.33
C LEU A 63 5.80 -14.48 2.58
N TYR A 64 4.79 -14.91 3.34
CA TYR A 64 3.40 -14.92 2.89
C TYR A 64 2.58 -13.86 3.64
N THR A 65 1.63 -13.24 2.94
CA THR A 65 0.54 -12.50 3.58
C THR A 65 -0.79 -13.19 3.32
N ALA A 66 -1.66 -13.21 4.33
CA ALA A 66 -3.01 -13.76 4.25
C ALA A 66 -4.01 -12.60 4.33
N GLY A 67 -4.70 -12.31 3.22
CA GLY A 67 -5.78 -11.34 3.22
C GLY A 67 -7.06 -11.88 3.86
N VAL A 68 -8.09 -11.05 3.96
CA VAL A 68 -9.36 -11.35 4.66
C VAL A 68 -10.14 -12.53 4.07
N SER A 69 -9.84 -12.94 2.84
CA SER A 69 -10.51 -14.07 2.17
C SER A 69 -9.64 -15.33 2.11
N ALA A 70 -8.48 -15.33 2.77
CA ALA A 70 -7.58 -16.48 2.82
C ALA A 70 -8.18 -17.61 3.68
N LYS A 71 -8.10 -18.84 3.19
CA LYS A 71 -8.47 -20.05 3.94
C LYS A 71 -7.22 -20.85 4.23
N ASP A 72 -7.00 -21.23 5.48
CA ASP A 72 -5.75 -21.86 5.92
C ASP A 72 -5.42 -23.15 5.14
N GLU A 73 -6.43 -23.87 4.65
CA GLU A 73 -6.31 -25.06 3.80
C GLU A 73 -5.70 -24.79 2.41
N ASP A 74 -5.75 -23.56 1.91
CA ASP A 74 -5.18 -23.17 0.61
C ASP A 74 -3.64 -23.04 0.69
N LEU A 75 -3.06 -22.96 1.90
CA LEU A 75 -1.63 -22.83 2.10
C LEU A 75 -0.96 -24.20 2.23
N LEU A 76 -0.34 -24.65 1.15
CA LEU A 76 0.23 -26.00 1.03
C LEU A 76 1.34 -26.32 2.05
N ASP A 77 2.17 -25.32 2.40
CA ASP A 77 3.29 -25.49 3.33
C ASP A 77 3.41 -24.25 4.24
N ALA A 78 2.57 -24.21 5.26
CA ALA A 78 2.50 -23.09 6.20
C ALA A 78 3.76 -22.91 7.06
N GLY A 79 4.64 -23.93 7.13
CA GLY A 79 5.88 -23.87 7.90
C GLY A 79 7.08 -23.31 7.12
N ARG A 80 6.94 -23.15 5.81
CA ARG A 80 8.07 -22.79 4.93
C ARG A 80 8.55 -21.35 5.11
N LEU A 81 7.63 -20.41 5.30
CA LEU A 81 7.90 -18.97 5.39
C LEU A 81 7.01 -18.33 6.45
N PRO A 82 7.43 -17.19 7.04
CA PRO A 82 6.57 -16.40 7.91
C PRO A 82 5.26 -16.02 7.22
N VAL A 83 4.14 -16.17 7.94
CA VAL A 83 2.81 -15.82 7.46
C VAL A 83 2.27 -14.66 8.28
N HIS A 84 1.93 -13.55 7.62
CA HIS A 84 1.32 -12.38 8.23
C HIS A 84 -0.16 -12.29 7.83
N ARG A 85 -1.08 -12.33 8.80
CA ARG A 85 -2.50 -12.03 8.53
C ARG A 85 -2.67 -10.52 8.46
N THR A 86 -3.41 -10.05 7.46
CA THR A 86 -3.50 -8.62 7.17
C THR A 86 -4.95 -8.23 6.84
N GLY A 87 -5.29 -6.94 7.01
CA GLY A 87 -6.61 -6.42 6.67
C GLY A 87 -6.87 -6.26 5.16
N ARG A 88 -5.94 -6.67 4.29
CA ARG A 88 -6.08 -6.49 2.84
C ARG A 88 -7.12 -7.45 2.24
N GLY A 89 -7.72 -7.04 1.13
CA GLY A 89 -8.55 -7.93 0.32
C GLY A 89 -7.78 -9.12 -0.28
N GLY A 90 -8.52 -10.18 -0.63
CA GLY A 90 -7.98 -11.33 -1.36
C GLY A 90 -7.46 -12.47 -0.46
N GLN A 91 -6.87 -13.48 -1.10
CA GLN A 91 -6.35 -14.70 -0.48
C GLN A 91 -4.87 -14.56 -0.09
N PHE A 92 -4.13 -15.67 0.02
CA PHE A 92 -2.69 -15.65 0.22
C PHE A 92 -1.94 -14.98 -0.94
N THR A 93 -0.83 -14.31 -0.64
CA THR A 93 0.16 -13.92 -1.64
C THR A 93 1.58 -14.06 -1.08
N TYR A 94 2.55 -14.21 -1.98
CA TYR A 94 3.97 -14.23 -1.66
C TYR A 94 4.61 -12.86 -1.89
N HIS A 95 5.50 -12.48 -0.97
CA HIS A 95 6.44 -11.37 -1.15
C HIS A 95 7.87 -11.84 -0.93
N GLY A 96 8.82 -11.25 -1.66
CA GLY A 96 10.23 -11.58 -1.48
C GLY A 96 11.16 -10.89 -2.47
N PRO A 97 12.44 -11.29 -2.49
CA PRO A 97 13.48 -10.71 -3.33
C PRO A 97 13.08 -10.57 -4.80
N GLY A 98 13.30 -9.38 -5.37
CA GLY A 98 13.00 -9.10 -6.78
C GLY A 98 11.55 -8.71 -7.06
N GLN A 99 10.66 -8.80 -6.07
CA GLN A 99 9.30 -8.28 -6.17
C GLN A 99 9.24 -6.87 -5.57
N ARG A 100 9.11 -5.87 -6.43
CA ARG A 100 8.84 -4.49 -6.00
C ARG A 100 7.41 -4.35 -5.49
N VAL A 101 7.25 -4.01 -4.22
CA VAL A 101 5.96 -3.70 -3.58
C VAL A 101 5.77 -2.19 -3.56
N ALA A 102 4.55 -1.73 -3.83
CA ALA A 102 4.14 -0.34 -3.74
C ALA A 102 3.00 -0.21 -2.74
N TYR A 103 3.26 0.49 -1.63
CA TYR A 103 2.23 0.87 -0.66
C TYR A 103 1.77 2.29 -0.94
N VAL A 104 0.49 2.44 -1.26
CA VAL A 104 -0.14 3.72 -1.60
C VAL A 104 -1.06 4.14 -0.45
N MET A 105 -0.67 5.18 0.27
CA MET A 105 -1.39 5.71 1.44
C MET A 105 -2.01 7.05 1.07
N LEU A 106 -3.31 7.03 0.75
CA LEU A 106 -4.10 8.20 0.34
C LEU A 106 -5.30 8.41 1.26
N ASP A 107 -5.75 9.65 1.40
CA ASP A 107 -7.02 9.98 2.04
C ASP A 107 -8.17 9.96 1.00
N LEU A 108 -8.88 8.84 0.94
CA LEU A 108 -10.02 8.70 0.02
C LEU A 108 -11.19 9.62 0.38
N ASN A 109 -11.29 10.12 1.62
CA ASN A 109 -12.33 11.10 1.97
C ASN A 109 -12.20 12.39 1.18
N ARG A 110 -10.97 12.73 0.81
CA ARG A 110 -10.62 13.92 0.03
C ARG A 110 -10.50 13.63 -1.46
N ARG A 111 -10.68 12.37 -1.88
CA ARG A 111 -10.57 11.88 -3.26
C ARG A 111 -11.86 11.20 -3.73
N GLY A 112 -13.00 11.71 -3.26
CA GLY A 112 -14.33 11.30 -3.69
C GLY A 112 -14.79 9.89 -3.27
N LYS A 113 -14.09 9.26 -2.32
CA LYS A 113 -14.47 8.01 -1.62
C LYS A 113 -14.84 6.83 -2.52
N ASP A 114 -14.21 6.72 -3.69
CA ASP A 114 -14.46 5.63 -4.63
C ASP A 114 -13.17 4.87 -4.91
N VAL A 115 -12.97 3.74 -4.22
CA VAL A 115 -11.77 2.91 -4.37
C VAL A 115 -11.61 2.36 -5.79
N ARG A 116 -12.70 2.24 -6.55
CA ARG A 116 -12.69 1.74 -7.94
C ARG A 116 -12.00 2.70 -8.90
N CYS A 117 -11.81 3.96 -8.51
CA CYS A 117 -11.02 4.90 -9.29
C CYS A 117 -9.50 4.65 -9.20
N PHE A 118 -9.07 3.69 -8.38
CA PHE A 118 -7.66 3.39 -8.09
C PHE A 118 -7.27 1.93 -8.37
N VAL A 119 -8.17 1.14 -8.97
CA VAL A 119 -7.94 -0.27 -9.34
C VAL A 119 -8.29 -0.54 -10.79
#